data_AF-A0A4Q3EDA5-F1
#
_entry.id   AF-A0A4Q3EDA5-F1
#
_cell.length_a   1.000
_cell.length_b   1.000
_cell.length_c   1.000
_cell.angle_alpha   90.00
_cell.angle_beta   90.00
_cell.angle_gamma   90.00
#
_symmetry.space_group_name_H-M   'P 1'
#
loop_
_entity.id
_entity.type
_entity.pdbx_description
1 polymer ?
#
loop_
_entity_poly.entity_id
_entity_poly.type
_entity_poly.pdbx_seq_one_letter_code
_entity_poly.pdbx_strand_id
1 'polypeptide(L)'
;IYLYNYGGAPYKTQYWVRQAMNRLYKPTPDGYCGDEDNGQTSAWYVFSAMGFYPVCPATNQYVLGAPLFKKLTVNLENGKQVVINASNNNVQNFYIQSVTMNGRPYSASWLSHNDLLKGAVLNFNMSAAANKARGAEPKDYPYSLTNEK
;
A
#
# COMPACT_ATOMS: atom_id res chain seq x y z
N ILE A 1 -12.05 1.15 -0.18
CA ILE A 1 -11.00 2.14 -0.52
C ILE A 1 -10.05 1.62 -1.61
N TYR A 2 -9.37 0.49 -1.41
CA TYR A 2 -8.40 -0.06 -2.38
C TYR A 2 -8.95 -0.38 -3.79
N LEU A 3 -10.27 -0.50 -3.96
CA LEU A 3 -10.91 -0.75 -5.25
C LEU A 3 -10.67 0.37 -6.28
N TYR A 4 -10.31 1.60 -5.89
CA TYR A 4 -9.94 2.63 -6.86
C TYR A 4 -8.74 2.24 -7.73
N ASN A 5 -7.85 1.36 -7.26
CA ASN A 5 -6.74 0.83 -8.06
C ASN A 5 -7.24 0.03 -9.28
N TYR A 6 -8.38 -0.66 -9.16
CA TYR A 6 -8.98 -1.46 -10.24
C TYR A 6 -9.67 -0.60 -11.30
N GLY A 7 -9.98 0.66 -10.97
CA GLY A 7 -10.56 1.65 -11.88
C GLY A 7 -9.54 2.68 -12.38
N GLY A 8 -8.24 2.40 -12.30
CA GLY A 8 -7.18 3.30 -12.78
C GLY A 8 -7.07 4.62 -12.02
N ALA A 9 -7.59 4.69 -10.79
CA ALA A 9 -7.55 5.89 -9.95
C ALA A 9 -6.83 5.67 -8.61
N PRO A 10 -5.62 5.07 -8.57
CA PRO A 10 -4.92 4.72 -7.34
C PRO A 10 -4.65 5.92 -6.42
N TYR A 11 -4.54 7.14 -6.96
CA TYR A 11 -4.42 8.37 -6.16
C TYR A 11 -5.62 8.58 -5.21
N LYS A 12 -6.83 8.13 -5.57
CA LYS A 12 -7.99 8.16 -4.67
C LYS A 12 -7.83 7.18 -3.51
N THR A 13 -7.24 6.00 -3.74
CA THR A 13 -6.85 5.08 -2.65
C THR A 13 -5.89 5.76 -1.70
N GLN A 14 -4.82 6.38 -2.23
CA GLN A 14 -3.78 7.03 -1.42
C GLN A 14 -4.36 8.11 -0.50
N TYR A 15 -5.25 8.95 -1.03
CA TYR A 15 -5.97 9.94 -0.24
C TYR A 15 -6.82 9.30 0.87
N TRP A 16 -7.74 8.41 0.52
CA TRP A 16 -8.72 7.89 1.47
C TRP A 16 -8.11 6.96 2.52
N VAL A 17 -7.09 6.16 2.17
CA VAL A 17 -6.36 5.33 3.15
C VAL A 17 -5.65 6.22 4.17
N ARG A 18 -5.00 7.32 3.72
CA ARG A 18 -4.38 8.28 4.63
C ARG A 18 -5.40 8.94 5.55
N GLN A 19 -6.56 9.33 5.03
CA GLN A 19 -7.63 9.91 5.85
C GLN A 19 -8.15 8.92 6.91
N ALA A 20 -8.37 7.66 6.52
CA ALA A 20 -8.84 6.64 7.45
C ALA A 20 -7.81 6.39 8.58
N MET A 21 -6.53 6.18 8.26
CA MET A 21 -5.48 5.98 9.27
C MET A 21 -5.34 7.17 10.23
N ASN A 22 -5.44 8.40 9.74
CA ASN A 22 -5.26 9.60 10.58
C ASN A 22 -6.46 9.92 11.48
N ARG A 23 -7.67 9.48 11.11
CA ARG A 23 -8.91 9.93 11.77
C ARG A 23 -9.57 8.84 12.60
N LEU A 24 -9.39 7.58 12.22
CA LEU A 24 -10.13 6.45 12.78
C LEU A 24 -9.30 5.62 13.77
N TYR A 25 -8.02 5.96 13.94
CA TYR A 25 -7.08 5.28 14.84
C TYR A 25 -6.34 6.31 15.68
N LYS A 26 -6.38 6.17 17.00
CA LYS A 26 -5.69 7.03 17.95
C LYS A 26 -5.01 6.18 19.04
N PRO A 27 -3.86 6.62 19.57
CA PRO A 27 -3.20 5.95 20.69
C PRO A 27 -3.83 6.37 22.04
N THR A 28 -5.15 6.22 22.17
CA THR A 28 -5.93 6.57 23.36
C THR A 28 -6.82 5.39 23.76
N PRO A 29 -7.35 5.33 25.00
CA PRO A 29 -8.25 4.24 25.42
C PRO A 29 -9.49 4.08 24.53
N ASP A 30 -9.98 5.15 23.92
CA ASP A 30 -11.07 5.21 22.93
C ASP A 30 -10.55 5.23 21.47
N GLY A 31 -9.42 4.54 21.23
CA GLY A 31 -8.59 4.74 20.05
C GLY A 31 -9.16 4.26 18.72
N TYR A 32 -10.13 3.34 18.73
CA TYR A 32 -10.74 2.78 17.53
C TYR A 32 -12.08 3.44 17.22
N CYS A 33 -12.45 3.47 15.93
CA CYS A 33 -13.75 3.99 15.48
C CYS A 33 -14.91 2.98 15.59
N GLY A 34 -14.66 1.81 16.18
CA GLY A 34 -15.59 0.68 16.29
C GLY A 34 -14.89 -0.49 16.98
N ASP A 35 -15.49 -1.67 16.92
CA ASP A 35 -14.92 -2.88 17.52
C ASP A 35 -13.58 -3.27 16.87
N GLU A 36 -12.67 -3.82 17.68
CA GLU A 36 -11.34 -4.22 17.25
C GLU A 36 -11.36 -5.50 16.39
N ASP A 37 -12.39 -6.34 16.59
CA ASP A 37 -12.67 -7.56 15.84
C ASP A 37 -11.49 -8.54 15.77
N ASN A 38 -10.98 -8.93 16.95
CA ASN A 38 -10.02 -10.01 17.13
C ASN A 38 -8.72 -9.87 16.31
N GLY A 39 -8.25 -8.64 16.13
CA GLY A 39 -7.05 -8.34 15.33
C GLY A 39 -7.35 -7.84 13.92
N GLN A 40 -8.57 -7.97 13.40
CA GLN A 40 -8.89 -7.59 12.03
C GLN A 40 -8.72 -6.07 11.80
N THR A 41 -9.31 -5.25 12.67
CA THR A 41 -9.23 -3.78 12.55
C THR A 41 -7.80 -3.30 12.80
N SER A 42 -7.07 -3.92 13.73
CA SER A 42 -5.65 -3.62 13.97
C SER A 42 -4.75 -4.02 12.79
N ALA A 43 -4.94 -5.21 12.22
CA ALA A 43 -4.17 -5.69 11.06
C ALA A 43 -4.40 -4.81 9.82
N TRP A 44 -5.63 -4.29 9.65
CA TRP A 44 -5.90 -3.30 8.61
C TRP A 44 -4.99 -2.07 8.72
N TYR A 45 -4.79 -1.55 9.93
CA TYR A 45 -3.88 -0.42 10.15
C TYR A 45 -2.44 -0.80 9.82
N VAL A 46 -1.96 -1.95 10.28
CA VAL A 46 -0.59 -2.43 10.03
C VAL A 46 -0.30 -2.53 8.53
N PHE A 47 -1.15 -3.22 7.77
CA PHE A 47 -1.00 -3.34 6.32
C PHE A 47 -1.09 -1.99 5.61
N SER A 48 -2.11 -1.19 5.96
CA SER A 48 -2.30 0.13 5.35
C SER A 48 -1.12 1.07 5.63
N ALA A 49 -0.53 1.00 6.82
CA ALA A 49 0.64 1.80 7.19
C ALA A 49 1.93 1.36 6.47
N MET A 50 2.08 0.05 6.19
CA MET A 50 3.12 -0.44 5.27
C MET A 50 2.92 0.06 3.84
N GLY A 51 1.67 0.33 3.45
CA GLY A 51 1.32 0.93 2.16
C GLY A 51 0.72 -0.03 1.15
N PHE A 52 0.27 -1.22 1.57
CA PHE A 52 -0.40 -2.21 0.71
C PHE A 52 -1.34 -3.10 1.52
N TYR A 53 -2.34 -3.70 0.88
CA TYR A 53 -3.36 -4.51 1.56
C TYR A 53 -3.78 -5.74 0.74
N PRO A 54 -3.97 -6.93 1.35
CA PRO A 54 -4.43 -8.13 0.65
C PRO A 54 -5.95 -8.06 0.37
N VAL A 55 -6.36 -7.40 -0.72
CA VAL A 55 -7.78 -7.20 -1.06
C VAL A 55 -8.51 -8.52 -1.33
N CYS A 56 -7.84 -9.47 -1.98
CA CYS A 56 -8.39 -10.79 -2.28
C CYS A 56 -7.42 -11.84 -1.70
N PRO A 57 -7.60 -12.26 -0.43
CA PRO A 57 -6.82 -13.34 0.15
C PRO A 57 -6.84 -14.59 -0.73
N ALA A 58 -5.78 -15.40 -0.66
CA ALA A 58 -5.49 -16.53 -1.56
C ALA A 58 -5.06 -16.16 -2.98
N THR A 59 -5.20 -14.90 -3.42
CA THR A 59 -4.33 -14.40 -4.51
C THR A 59 -2.92 -14.14 -3.97
N ASN A 60 -1.95 -14.04 -4.88
CA ASN A 60 -0.58 -13.64 -4.55
C ASN A 60 -0.37 -12.12 -4.59
N GLN A 61 -1.43 -11.31 -4.48
CA GLN A 61 -1.35 -9.85 -4.68
C GLN A 61 -1.69 -9.05 -3.43
N TYR A 62 -0.88 -8.03 -3.15
CA TYR A 62 -1.18 -6.96 -2.21
C TYR A 62 -1.44 -5.67 -2.98
N VAL A 63 -2.64 -5.10 -2.89
CA VAL A 63 -3.00 -3.87 -3.62
C VAL A 63 -2.36 -2.66 -2.94
N LEU A 64 -1.72 -1.78 -3.73
CA LEU A 64 -1.03 -0.61 -3.21
C LEU A 64 -2.01 0.43 -2.66
N GLY A 65 -1.63 1.00 -1.52
CA GLY A 65 -2.15 2.25 -0.96
C GLY A 65 -1.06 3.31 -1.04
N ALA A 66 -0.62 3.81 0.12
CA ALA A 66 0.60 4.61 0.27
C ALA A 66 1.18 4.41 1.67
N PRO A 67 2.52 4.35 1.83
CA PRO A 67 3.12 4.14 3.14
C PRO A 67 2.81 5.30 4.09
N LEU A 68 2.78 5.00 5.39
CA LEU A 68 2.59 6.01 6.45
C LEU A 68 3.94 6.55 6.96
N PHE A 69 4.95 5.69 7.06
CA PHE A 69 6.26 6.04 7.60
C PHE A 69 7.24 6.48 6.51
N LYS A 70 8.30 7.18 6.92
CA LYS A 70 9.43 7.53 6.03
C LYS A 70 10.29 6.32 5.67
N LYS A 71 10.37 5.35 6.57
CA LYS A 71 11.06 4.08 6.38
C LYS A 71 10.39 3.00 7.22
N LEU A 72 10.24 1.81 6.66
CA LEU A 72 9.80 0.61 7.37
C LEU A 72 10.60 -0.59 6.84
N THR A 73 10.92 -1.52 7.72
CA THR A 73 11.57 -2.78 7.36
C THR A 73 10.76 -3.93 7.94
N VAL A 74 10.35 -4.87 7.08
CA VAL A 74 9.72 -6.13 7.48
C VAL A 74 10.79 -7.21 7.43
N ASN A 75 11.03 -7.89 8.55
CA ASN A 75 11.87 -9.07 8.62
C ASN A 75 11.00 -10.30 8.35
N LEU A 76 11.33 -11.08 7.33
CA LEU A 76 10.61 -12.29 6.96
C LEU A 76 11.21 -13.50 7.67
N GLU A 77 10.39 -14.52 7.89
CA GLU A 77 10.81 -15.77 8.56
C GLU A 77 11.95 -16.49 7.82
N ASN A 78 12.04 -16.33 6.50
CA ASN A 78 13.12 -16.88 5.68
C ASN A 78 14.44 -16.09 5.74
N GLY A 79 14.54 -15.12 6.68
CA GLY A 79 15.72 -14.27 6.88
C GLY A 79 15.89 -13.15 5.85
N LYS A 80 14.97 -13.02 4.88
CA LYS A 80 14.96 -11.89 3.94
C LYS A 80 14.24 -10.67 4.52
N GLN A 81 14.42 -9.53 3.89
CA GLN A 81 13.81 -8.27 4.32
C GLN A 81 13.04 -7.60 3.18
N VAL A 82 11.91 -6.99 3.54
CA VAL A 82 11.23 -6.01 2.69
C VAL A 82 11.46 -4.62 3.29
N VAL A 83 12.23 -3.79 2.59
CA VAL A 83 12.53 -2.41 2.98
C VAL A 83 11.67 -1.46 2.17
N ILE A 84 10.93 -0.61 2.86
CA ILE A 84 10.05 0.40 2.29
C ILE A 84 10.65 1.77 2.62
N ASN A 85 11.07 2.50 1.60
CA ASN A 85 11.64 3.83 1.72
C ASN A 85 10.67 4.86 1.11
N ALA A 86 10.31 5.86 1.89
CA ALA A 86 9.45 6.98 1.47
C ALA A 86 9.95 8.26 2.15
N SER A 87 11.20 8.65 1.92
CA SER A 87 11.90 9.69 2.68
C SER A 87 11.16 11.04 2.73
N ASN A 88 10.46 11.38 1.64
CA ASN A 88 9.67 12.62 1.53
C ASN A 88 8.25 12.51 2.11
N ASN A 89 7.89 11.40 2.74
CA ASN A 89 6.57 11.19 3.35
C ASN A 89 6.37 12.12 4.55
N ASN A 90 5.23 12.82 4.57
CA ASN A 90 4.77 13.65 5.67
C ASN A 90 3.25 13.85 5.58
N VAL A 91 2.69 14.76 6.38
CA VAL A 91 1.25 15.01 6.43
C VAL A 91 0.68 15.58 5.13
N GLN A 92 1.49 16.32 4.35
CA GLN A 92 1.12 16.84 3.02
C GLN A 92 1.49 15.87 1.89
N ASN A 93 2.66 15.22 1.98
CA ASN A 93 3.22 14.37 0.94
C ASN A 93 2.81 12.91 1.12
N PHE A 94 1.59 12.58 0.68
CA PHE A 94 1.02 11.24 0.79
C PHE A 94 0.66 10.60 -0.56
N TYR A 95 0.83 11.33 -1.68
CA TYR A 95 0.66 10.75 -3.00
C TYR A 95 1.95 10.16 -3.52
N ILE A 96 1.84 9.05 -4.24
CA ILE A 96 2.97 8.37 -4.88
C ILE A 96 3.15 8.91 -6.30
N GLN A 97 4.30 9.54 -6.56
CA GLN A 97 4.70 9.99 -7.88
C GLN A 97 5.29 8.86 -8.72
N SER A 98 6.17 8.05 -8.11
CA SER A 98 6.78 6.88 -8.73
C SER A 98 7.19 5.87 -7.66
N VAL A 99 7.38 4.62 -8.10
CA VAL A 99 7.92 3.54 -7.26
C VAL A 99 9.06 2.88 -8.03
N THR A 100 10.12 2.52 -7.33
CA THR A 100 11.07 1.52 -7.81
C THR A 100 11.06 0.30 -6.90
N MET A 101 11.18 -0.89 -7.50
CA MET A 101 11.37 -2.14 -6.79
C MET A 101 12.74 -2.70 -7.17
N ASN A 102 13.62 -2.86 -6.18
CA ASN A 102 15.00 -3.31 -6.39
C ASN A 102 15.73 -2.48 -7.47
N GLY A 103 15.53 -1.15 -7.44
CA GLY A 103 16.15 -0.20 -8.38
C GLY A 103 15.47 -0.06 -9.74
N ARG A 104 14.47 -0.89 -10.07
CA ARG A 104 13.77 -0.86 -11.36
C ARG A 104 12.44 -0.11 -11.26
N PRO A 105 12.04 0.70 -12.27
CA PRO A 105 10.73 1.34 -12.29
C PRO A 105 9.59 0.34 -12.12
N TYR A 106 8.58 0.71 -11.32
CA TYR A 106 7.46 -0.15 -10.99
C TYR A 106 6.13 0.62 -11.10
N SER A 107 5.33 0.29 -12.13
CA SER A 107 4.07 0.97 -12.45
C SER A 107 2.84 0.32 -11.82
N ALA A 108 2.88 -0.99 -11.57
CA ALA A 108 1.73 -1.74 -11.08
C ALA A 108 1.17 -1.16 -9.77
N SER A 109 -0.15 -1.27 -9.63
CA SER A 109 -0.93 -0.82 -8.46
C SER A 109 -1.10 -1.91 -7.39
N TRP A 110 -0.27 -2.95 -7.44
CA TRP A 110 -0.23 -4.07 -6.52
C TRP A 110 1.21 -4.57 -6.34
N LEU A 111 1.46 -5.50 -5.43
CA LEU A 111 2.76 -6.15 -5.18
C LEU A 111 2.56 -7.66 -5.15
N SER A 112 3.51 -8.40 -5.72
CA SER A 112 3.52 -9.87 -5.73
C SER A 112 4.07 -10.42 -4.41
N HIS A 113 3.33 -11.33 -3.77
CA HIS A 113 3.78 -12.07 -2.59
C HIS A 113 5.10 -12.80 -2.86
N ASN A 114 5.22 -13.45 -4.01
CA ASN A 114 6.42 -14.20 -4.39
C ASN A 114 7.65 -13.30 -4.55
N ASP A 115 7.47 -12.05 -4.99
CA ASP A 115 8.58 -11.11 -5.11
C ASP A 115 8.95 -10.49 -3.76
N LEU A 116 7.98 -10.28 -2.87
CA LEU A 116 8.25 -9.87 -1.49
C LEU A 116 9.02 -10.95 -0.72
N LEU A 117 8.67 -12.23 -0.87
CA LEU A 117 9.36 -13.35 -0.22
C LEU A 117 10.85 -13.46 -0.59
N LYS A 118 11.25 -12.98 -1.77
CA LYS A 118 12.67 -12.93 -2.19
C LYS A 118 13.46 -11.82 -1.48
N GLY A 119 12.77 -10.97 -0.72
CA GLY A 119 13.25 -9.69 -0.25
C GLY A 119 13.09 -8.61 -1.31
N ALA A 120 12.79 -7.39 -0.86
CA ALA A 120 12.53 -6.27 -1.76
C ALA A 120 12.95 -4.94 -1.14
N VAL A 121 13.46 -4.03 -1.97
CA VAL A 121 13.63 -2.61 -1.62
C VAL A 121 12.68 -1.80 -2.47
N LEU A 122 11.64 -1.27 -1.85
CA LEU A 122 10.63 -0.40 -2.46
C LEU A 122 10.97 1.04 -2.15
N ASN A 123 11.22 1.86 -3.16
CA ASN A 123 11.45 3.30 -2.99
C ASN A 123 10.25 4.07 -3.58
N PHE A 124 9.53 4.75 -2.70
CA PHE A 124 8.38 5.58 -3.03
C PHE A 124 8.81 7.04 -3.11
N ASN A 125 8.62 7.65 -4.28
CA ASN A 125 8.72 9.10 -4.42
C ASN A 125 7.38 9.72 -4.02
N MET A 126 7.35 10.40 -2.87
CA MET A 126 6.13 10.98 -2.29
C MET A 126 5.99 12.47 -2.66
N SER A 127 4.77 12.93 -2.94
CA SER A 127 4.47 14.37 -3.10
C SER A 127 3.06 14.74 -2.62
N ALA A 128 2.81 16.05 -2.51
CA ALA A 128 1.51 16.60 -2.14
C ALA A 128 0.48 16.62 -3.29
N ALA A 129 0.94 16.51 -4.54
CA ALA A 129 0.06 16.46 -5.71
C ALA A 129 -0.15 15.01 -6.16
N ALA A 130 -1.35 14.69 -6.65
CA ALA A 130 -1.62 13.38 -7.21
C ALA A 130 -0.94 13.22 -8.59
N ASN A 131 -0.25 12.09 -8.81
CA ASN A 131 0.08 11.64 -10.16
C ASN A 131 -1.08 10.80 -10.70
N LYS A 132 -1.90 11.39 -11.58
CA LYS A 132 -3.08 10.72 -12.15
C LYS A 132 -2.74 9.68 -13.23
N ALA A 133 -1.51 9.70 -13.77
CA ALA A 133 -1.09 8.76 -14.80
C ALA A 133 -0.50 7.45 -14.23
N ARG A 134 0.02 7.48 -12.99
CA ARG A 134 0.62 6.30 -12.37
C ARG A 134 -0.45 5.25 -12.06
N GLY A 135 -0.28 4.03 -12.58
CA GLY A 135 -1.17 2.90 -12.29
C GLY A 135 -2.57 3.07 -12.87
N ALA A 136 -2.71 3.88 -13.93
CA ALA A 136 -3.96 4.15 -14.61
C ALA A 136 -4.20 3.22 -15.81
N GLU A 137 -3.18 2.48 -16.25
CA GLU A 137 -3.28 1.58 -17.40
C GLU A 137 -3.79 0.19 -16.99
N PRO A 138 -4.60 -0.50 -17.83
CA PRO A 138 -5.13 -1.82 -17.50
C PRO A 138 -4.09 -2.86 -17.08
N LYS A 139 -2.88 -2.81 -17.64
CA LYS A 139 -1.75 -3.69 -17.26
C LYS A 139 -1.26 -3.50 -15.82
N ASP A 140 -1.55 -2.36 -15.21
CA ASP A 140 -1.15 -2.01 -13.85
C ASP A 140 -2.22 -2.40 -12.83
N TYR A 141 -3.40 -2.85 -13.28
CA TYR A 141 -4.51 -3.20 -12.41
C TYR A 141 -4.24 -4.50 -11.65
N PRO A 142 -4.81 -4.68 -10.45
CA PRO A 142 -4.72 -5.94 -9.74
C PRO A 142 -5.58 -7.02 -10.39
N TYR A 143 -5.39 -8.26 -9.95
CA TYR A 143 -6.09 -9.45 -10.44
C TYR A 143 -7.61 -9.30 -10.39
N SER A 144 -8.29 -9.78 -11.43
CA SER A 144 -9.74 -10.01 -11.44
C SER A 144 -10.02 -11.22 -12.31
N LEU A 145 -10.90 -12.13 -11.84
CA LEU A 145 -11.19 -13.40 -12.51
C LEU A 145 -11.60 -13.24 -13.98
N THR A 146 -12.33 -12.19 -14.32
CA THR A 146 -12.79 -11.91 -15.69
C THR A 146 -11.65 -11.63 -16.69
N ASN A 147 -10.44 -11.34 -16.20
CA ASN A 147 -9.25 -11.10 -17.02
C ASN A 147 -8.33 -12.33 -17.10
N GLU A 148 -8.65 -13.41 -16.37
CA GLU A 148 -7.94 -14.67 -16.42
C GLU A 148 -8.32 -15.42 -17.70
N LYS A 149 -7.32 -15.91 -18.43
CA LYS A 149 -7.47 -16.62 -19.70
C LYS A 149 -7.11 -18.08 -19.53
#